data_AF-A0A940JIC6-F1
#
_entry.id   AF-A0A940JIC6-F1
#
_cell.length_a   1.000
_cell.length_b   1.000
_cell.length_c   1.000
_cell.angle_alpha   90.00
_cell.angle_beta   90.00
_cell.angle_gamma   90.00
#
_symmetry.space_group_name_H-M   'P 1'
#
loop_
_entity.id
_entity.type
_entity.pdbx_description
1 polymer ?
#
loop_
_entity_poly.entity_id
_entity_poly.type
_entity_poly.pdbx_seq_one_letter_code
_entity_poly.pdbx_strand_id
1 'polypeptide(L)'
;MLYHLFEWFREEGIKFPGSAFFQFITSRVLLAVILSLVISALFGKKLINYLLHKQVGETVRDLGLAGEQQKKGTPTMGGIIIILAILIPTLLLADLNKA
;
A
#
# COMPACT_ATOMS: atom_id res chain seq x y z
N MET A 1 14.45 0.35 1.22
CA MET A 1 15.12 1.67 1.03
C MET A 1 15.35 2.41 2.34
N LEU A 2 14.30 2.64 3.15
CA LEU A 2 14.44 3.26 4.47
C LEU A 2 15.31 2.41 5.40
N TYR A 3 15.20 1.08 5.30
CA TYR A 3 16.09 0.14 5.96
C TYR A 3 17.58 0.42 5.65
N HIS A 4 17.94 0.49 4.36
CA HIS A 4 19.31 0.76 3.92
C HIS A 4 19.81 2.16 4.33
N LEU A 5 18.92 3.15 4.38
CA LEU A 5 19.27 4.48 4.88
C LEU A 5 19.64 4.44 6.37
N PHE A 6 18.89 3.71 7.20
CA PHE A 6 19.22 3.54 8.61
C PHE A 6 20.46 2.68 8.85
N GLU A 7 20.74 1.75 7.94
CA GLU A 7 21.97 0.96 7.92
C GLU A 7 23.19 1.84 7.63
N TRP A 8 23.11 2.71 6.61
CA TRP A 8 24.15 3.69 6.28
C TRP A 8 24.42 4.68 7.42
N PHE A 9 23.37 5.24 8.06
CA PHE A 9 23.55 6.13 9.21
C PHE A 9 24.29 5.47 10.38
N ARG A 10 24.12 4.16 10.54
CA ARG A 10 24.83 3.41 11.57
C ARG A 10 26.30 3.21 11.22
N GLU A 11 26.63 2.95 9.95
CA GLU A 11 28.02 2.83 9.49
C GLU A 11 28.80 4.13 9.74
N GLU A 12 28.14 5.28 9.57
CA GLU A 12 28.68 6.62 9.87
C GLU A 12 28.71 6.96 11.38
N GLY A 13 28.35 6.02 12.26
CA GLY A 13 28.44 6.18 13.71
C GLY A 13 27.34 7.04 14.35
N ILE A 14 26.31 7.43 13.59
CA ILE A 14 25.17 8.20 14.09
C ILE A 14 24.21 7.26 14.84
N LYS A 15 24.39 7.17 16.16
CA LYS A 15 23.56 6.33 17.03
C LYS A 15 22.22 7.01 17.32
N PHE A 16 21.21 6.70 16.52
CA PHE A 16 19.84 7.12 16.82
C PHE A 16 19.19 6.19 17.85
N PRO A 17 18.54 6.71 18.92
CA PRO A 17 17.75 5.88 19.83
C PRO A 17 16.63 5.19 19.04
N GLY A 18 16.52 3.86 19.16
CA GLY A 18 15.56 3.06 18.39
C GLY A 18 16.10 2.46 17.07
N SER A 19 17.32 2.77 16.65
CA SER A 19 17.97 2.11 15.48
C SER A 19 18.07 0.59 15.61
N ALA A 20 18.12 0.07 16.84
CA ALA A 20 18.10 -1.37 17.10
C ALA A 20 16.78 -2.04 16.71
N PHE A 21 15.67 -1.31 16.79
CA PHE A 21 14.35 -1.81 16.44
C PHE A 21 14.27 -2.20 14.96
N PHE A 22 14.89 -1.43 14.05
CA PHE A 22 14.84 -1.68 12.60
C PHE A 22 15.68 -2.88 12.12
N GLN A 23 16.52 -3.46 12.97
CA GLN A 23 17.31 -4.65 12.62
C GLN A 23 16.47 -5.92 12.55
N PHE A 24 15.54 -6.06 13.50
CA PHE A 24 14.71 -7.26 13.59
C PHE A 24 13.79 -7.36 12.37
N ILE A 25 13.63 -8.57 11.85
CA ILE A 25 12.71 -8.81 10.72
C ILE A 25 11.27 -8.61 11.20
N THR A 26 10.94 -9.09 12.40
CA THR A 26 9.59 -9.02 12.98
C THR A 26 9.08 -7.58 13.11
N SER A 27 9.91 -6.64 13.57
CA SER A 27 9.56 -5.23 13.69
C SER A 27 9.34 -4.58 12.32
N ARG A 28 10.19 -4.88 11.33
CA ARG A 28 10.04 -4.40 9.94
C ARG A 28 8.74 -4.89 9.32
N VAL A 29 8.42 -6.17 9.49
CA VAL A 29 7.17 -6.77 9.01
C VAL A 29 5.96 -6.11 9.70
N LEU A 30 6.00 -5.93 11.02
CA LEU A 30 4.92 -5.28 11.75
C LEU A 30 4.67 -3.85 11.26
N LEU A 31 5.75 -3.06 11.11
CA LEU A 31 5.65 -1.71 10.55
C LEU A 31 5.11 -1.72 9.12
N ALA A 32 5.51 -2.68 8.29
CA ALA A 32 5.04 -2.78 6.91
C ALA A 32 3.53 -3.08 6.84
N VAL A 33 3.03 -3.97 7.71
CA VAL A 33 1.61 -4.29 7.81
C VAL A 33 0.80 -3.08 8.27
N ILE A 34 1.24 -2.41 9.34
CA ILE A 34 0.57 -1.20 9.83
C ILE A 34 0.55 -0.12 8.75
N LEU A 35 1.68 0.12 8.08
CA LEU A 35 1.79 1.10 7.01
C LEU A 35 0.89 0.75 5.82
N SER A 36 0.83 -0.52 5.42
CA SER A 36 -0.05 -1.02 4.36
C SER A 36 -1.52 -0.72 4.67
N LEU A 37 -1.94 -1.00 5.91
CA LEU A 37 -3.30 -0.77 6.38
C LEU A 37 -3.63 0.73 6.41
N VAL A 38 -2.72 1.56 6.92
CA VAL A 38 -2.88 3.02 6.93
C VAL A 38 -3.00 3.57 5.51
N ILE A 39 -2.16 3.09 4.58
CA ILE A 39 -2.22 3.51 3.17
C ILE A 39 -3.57 3.12 2.57
N SER A 40 -3.98 1.86 2.72
CA SER A 40 -5.24 1.36 2.18
C SER A 40 -6.45 2.12 2.75
N ALA A 41 -6.49 2.34 4.07
CA ALA A 41 -7.60 3.00 4.75
C ALA A 41 -7.71 4.49 4.41
N LEU A 42 -6.59 5.23 4.44
CA LEU A 42 -6.60 6.68 4.22
C LEU A 42 -6.66 7.06 2.74
N PHE A 43 -5.90 6.36 1.88
CA PHE A 43 -5.83 6.68 0.46
C PHE A 43 -6.89 5.96 -0.37
N GLY A 44 -7.53 4.92 0.17
CA GLY A 44 -8.59 4.17 -0.51
C GLY A 44 -9.70 5.07 -1.02
N LYS A 45 -10.31 5.90 -0.17
CA LYS A 45 -11.42 6.79 -0.58
C LYS A 45 -11.01 7.82 -1.64
N LYS A 46 -9.81 8.39 -1.53
CA LYS A 46 -9.28 9.33 -2.54
C LYS A 46 -9.03 8.63 -3.88
N LEU A 47 -8.45 7.44 -3.86
CA LEU A 47 -8.16 6.70 -5.09
C LEU A 47 -9.44 6.18 -5.75
N ILE A 48 -10.42 5.71 -4.97
CA ILE A 48 -11.75 5.33 -5.45
C ILE A 48 -12.41 6.51 -6.18
N ASN A 49 -12.44 7.70 -5.56
CA ASN A 49 -13.01 8.89 -6.19
C ASN A 49 -12.27 9.29 -7.45
N TYR A 50 -10.94 9.19 -7.47
CA TYR A 50 -10.12 9.48 -8.65
C TYR A 50 -10.40 8.50 -9.80
N LEU A 51 -10.51 7.20 -9.51
CA LEU A 51 -10.82 6.15 -10.49
C LEU A 51 -12.23 6.31 -11.05
N LEU A 52 -13.18 6.71 -10.20
CA LEU A 52 -14.55 7.03 -10.60
C LEU A 52 -14.58 8.20 -11.59
N HIS A 53 -13.80 9.27 -11.34
CA HIS A 53 -13.69 10.42 -12.24
C HIS A 53 -13.02 10.10 -13.57
N LYS A 54 -12.13 9.11 -13.61
CA LYS A 54 -11.50 8.64 -14.86
C LYS A 54 -12.40 7.71 -15.69
N GLN A 55 -13.68 7.58 -15.34
CA GLN A 55 -14.65 6.75 -16.05
C GLN A 55 -14.20 5.29 -16.22
N VAL A 56 -13.37 4.78 -15.30
CA VAL A 56 -13.07 3.34 -15.20
C VAL A 56 -14.15 2.67 -14.34
N GLY A 57 -15.40 2.90 -14.75
CA GLY A 57 -16.58 2.24 -14.24
C GLY A 57 -17.05 1.22 -15.27
N GLU A 58 -17.46 0.05 -14.81
CA GLU A 58 -18.04 -0.96 -15.68
C GLU A 58 -19.31 -0.39 -16.36
N THR A 59 -19.35 -0.38 -17.69
CA THR A 59 -20.61 -0.19 -18.41
C THR A 59 -21.49 -1.39 -18.13
N VAL A 60 -22.46 -1.23 -17.23
CA VAL A 60 -23.41 -2.28 -16.89
C VAL A 60 -24.18 -2.67 -18.15
N ARG A 61 -23.91 -3.88 -18.65
CA ARG A 61 -24.65 -4.51 -19.73
C ARG A 61 -25.95 -5.04 -19.14
N ASP A 62 -27.10 -4.67 -19.70
CA ASP A 62 -28.41 -5.06 -19.17
C ASP A 62 -28.56 -6.59 -19.22
N LEU A 63 -28.32 -7.29 -18.10
CA LEU A 63 -28.47 -8.74 -18.00
C LEU A 63 -29.85 -9.12 -17.43
N GLY A 64 -30.71 -8.14 -17.12
CA GLY A 64 -32.07 -8.36 -16.61
C GLY A 64 -32.14 -8.96 -15.20
N LEU A 65 -31.04 -8.92 -14.45
CA LEU A 65 -30.93 -9.50 -13.12
C LEU A 65 -31.33 -8.48 -12.03
N ALA A 66 -32.01 -8.95 -10.99
CA ALA A 66 -32.33 -8.13 -9.83
C ALA A 66 -31.03 -7.70 -9.10
N GLY A 67 -30.77 -6.39 -8.98
CA GLY A 67 -29.59 -5.84 -8.30
C GLY A 67 -28.46 -5.35 -9.21
N GLU A 68 -28.58 -5.47 -10.54
CA GLU A 68 -27.56 -4.95 -11.49
C GLU A 68 -27.37 -3.44 -11.39
N GLN A 69 -28.47 -2.69 -11.22
CA GLN A 69 -28.43 -1.24 -11.07
C GLN A 69 -27.67 -0.80 -9.81
N GLN A 70 -27.57 -1.64 -8.76
CA GLN A 70 -26.83 -1.32 -7.53
C GLN A 70 -25.31 -1.46 -7.68
N LYS A 71 -24.85 -2.26 -8.65
CA LYS A 71 -23.42 -2.37 -9.00
C LYS A 71 -22.98 -1.30 -10.01
N LYS A 72 -23.92 -0.50 -10.50
CA LYS A 72 -23.67 0.57 -11.46
C LYS A 72 -22.89 1.69 -10.78
N GLY A 73 -21.64 1.89 -11.22
CA GLY A 73 -20.75 2.91 -10.66
C GLY A 73 -19.83 2.43 -9.54
N THR A 74 -19.76 1.13 -9.21
CA THR A 74 -18.65 0.63 -8.39
C THR A 74 -17.37 0.59 -9.24
N PRO A 75 -16.27 1.23 -8.82
CA PRO A 75 -15.03 1.24 -9.59
C PRO A 75 -14.40 -0.16 -9.61
N THR A 76 -14.00 -0.64 -10.80
CA THR A 76 -13.49 -2.00 -11.01
C THR A 76 -11.99 -2.16 -10.76
N MET A 77 -11.31 -1.10 -10.29
CA MET A 77 -9.85 -1.07 -10.12
C MET A 77 -9.37 -1.00 -8.66
N GLY A 78 -10.08 -1.66 -7.74
CA GLY A 78 -9.63 -1.80 -6.35
C GLY A 78 -8.26 -2.50 -6.20
N GLY A 79 -7.89 -3.35 -7.16
CA GLY A 79 -6.58 -4.02 -7.19
C GLY A 79 -5.39 -3.07 -7.21
N ILE A 80 -5.54 -1.88 -7.79
CA ILE A 80 -4.48 -0.85 -7.79
C ILE A 80 -4.20 -0.36 -6.38
N ILE A 81 -5.23 -0.20 -5.55
CA ILE A 81 -5.08 0.19 -4.13
C ILE A 81 -4.26 -0.87 -3.40
N ILE A 82 -4.57 -2.15 -3.63
CA ILE A 82 -3.88 -3.27 -3.00
C ILE A 82 -2.41 -3.33 -3.44
N ILE A 83 -2.14 -3.20 -4.74
CA ILE A 83 -0.77 -3.22 -5.27
C ILE A 83 0.06 -2.07 -4.68
N LEU A 84 -0.49 -0.86 -4.63
CA LEU A 84 0.19 0.30 -4.02
C LEU A 84 0.42 0.10 -2.51
N ALA A 85 -0.59 -0.42 -1.80
CA ALA A 85 -0.51 -0.70 -0.38
C ALA A 85 0.48 -1.82 -0.03
N ILE A 86 0.87 -2.66 -0.98
CA ILE A 86 1.92 -3.68 -0.82
C ILE A 86 3.28 -3.11 -1.24
N LEU A 87 3.37 -2.48 -2.42
CA LEU A 87 4.63 -2.01 -2.99
C LEU A 87 5.29 -0.94 -2.12
N ILE A 88 4.53 0.05 -1.63
CA ILE A 88 5.09 1.18 -0.88
C ILE A 88 5.74 0.69 0.43
N PRO A 89 5.06 -0.08 1.31
CA PRO A 89 5.70 -0.59 2.52
C PRO A 89 6.86 -1.54 2.24
N THR A 90 6.75 -2.37 1.20
CA THR A 90 7.81 -3.32 0.82
C THR A 90 9.06 -2.57 0.38
N LEU A 91 8.95 -1.60 -0.54
CA LEU A 91 10.10 -0.81 -0.99
C LEU A 91 10.76 -0.01 0.14
N LEU A 92 9.97 0.46 1.11
CA LEU A 92 10.49 1.22 2.24
C LEU A 92 11.22 0.32 3.24
N LEU A 93 10.60 -0.77 3.69
CA LEU A 93 11.02 -1.53 4.86
C LEU A 93 11.68 -2.87 4.55
N ALA A 94 11.50 -3.41 3.35
CA ALA A 94 12.18 -4.64 2.94
C ALA A 94 13.66 -4.39 2.64
N ASP A 95 14.43 -5.46 2.84
CA ASP A 95 15.81 -5.58 2.41
C ASP A 95 15.82 -6.06 0.96
N LEU A 96 16.23 -5.18 0.04
CA LEU A 96 16.17 -5.44 -1.40
C LEU A 96 17.41 -6.18 -1.92
N ASN A 97 18.44 -6.35 -1.07
CA ASN A 97 19.68 -7.01 -1.44
C ASN A 97 19.66 -8.52 -1.13
N LYS A 98 18.61 -9.02 -0.49
CA LYS A 98 18.43 -10.46 -0.19
C LYS A 98 17.86 -11.27 -1.35
N ALA A 99 18.30 -10.97 -2.58
CA ALA A 99 17.94 -11.70 -3.80
C ALA A 99 19.05 -12.67 -4.20
#